data_AF-A0A6G6YDZ0-F1
#
_entry.id   AF-A0A6G6YDZ0-F1
#
_cell.length_a   1.000
_cell.length_b   1.000
_cell.length_c   1.000
_cell.angle_alpha   90.00
_cell.angle_beta   90.00
_cell.angle_gamma   90.00
#
_symmetry.space_group_name_H-M   'P 1'
#
loop_
_entity.id
_entity.type
_entity.pdbx_description
1 polymer ?
#
loop_
_entity_poly.entity_id
_entity_poly.type
_entity_poly.pdbx_seq_one_letter_code
_entity_poly.pdbx_strand_id
1 'polypeptide(L)'
;MKKTLSLIAVMAYLGAFAQFTSPNTGVTYNLTSLAQAAPGTVTNNGDHFLISQNVTISANDKLIIDENTIVKLNKDVMLYIFGTYQTNSPQLIYTTNVEGEAYKGIRFEDTSTVDIKNTTIEKGGGMRVNTSNFVMNNCIIRKNVTMSGGATSSAAIQFGSVNNTLIKNSGFIENYGSALGSGANISVSGTIDSNYFYGNNTSNQNRPQINMGPGGTAGIVITNNEIIGNRNLTMTGGISASALIGGANNVKIEYNIIRDNRYGITVAGNSSYGTVTRNIIENNNTQNNPLQGGSGINFIGSGTAVMDIKVSGNQVRGNLWGVTLQGTAQANFGSDIPGKENEGKNIFKNNINEGKVYALYNNTPNNIEAKFNCWREGELSNDAMVEDVITHQVDDTAYGVVNFKPYNCGAVQAVTDLQKAKLQVYPNPSQGTFNLKSESEGNVVITDFSGRTVYSGSVIKGENKINLKATAGVYILNYQNETAKSSTKIVIQ
;
A
#
# COMPACT_ATOMS: atom_id res chain seq x y z
N MET A 1 49.76 -71.47 32.49
CA MET A 1 48.66 -70.65 33.04
C MET A 1 48.72 -69.28 32.41
N LYS A 2 47.60 -68.86 31.78
CA LYS A 2 46.99 -67.51 31.75
C LYS A 2 47.86 -66.28 31.41
N LYS A 3 47.46 -65.32 30.59
CA LYS A 3 46.34 -65.07 29.66
C LYS A 3 46.83 -63.83 28.87
N THR A 4 46.94 -63.91 27.55
CA THR A 4 47.21 -62.76 26.67
C THR A 4 45.95 -61.89 26.65
N LEU A 5 46.08 -60.62 27.04
CA LEU A 5 45.00 -59.64 27.01
C LEU A 5 45.14 -58.81 25.74
N SER A 6 44.36 -59.12 24.70
CA SER A 6 44.20 -58.29 23.51
C SER A 6 43.18 -57.19 23.79
N LEU A 7 43.62 -55.94 23.77
CA LEU A 7 42.76 -54.76 23.86
C LEU A 7 42.22 -54.46 22.45
N ILE A 8 40.93 -54.69 22.22
CA ILE A 8 40.23 -54.29 21.00
C ILE A 8 39.80 -52.83 21.18
N ALA A 9 40.41 -51.92 20.42
CA ALA A 9 39.96 -50.54 20.29
C ALA A 9 38.79 -50.48 19.30
N VAL A 10 37.57 -50.33 19.80
CA VAL A 10 36.40 -50.01 18.98
C VAL A 10 36.44 -48.51 18.67
N MET A 11 36.81 -48.18 17.44
CA MET A 11 36.72 -46.80 16.92
C MET A 11 35.27 -46.54 16.55
N ALA A 12 34.51 -45.93 17.46
CA ALA A 12 33.15 -45.48 17.19
C ALA A 12 33.22 -44.28 16.21
N TYR A 13 32.90 -44.53 14.94
CA TYR A 13 32.66 -43.49 13.95
C TYR A 13 31.34 -42.77 14.31
N LEU A 14 31.44 -41.69 15.08
CA LEU A 14 30.36 -40.72 15.17
C LEU A 14 30.36 -39.94 13.84
N GLY A 15 29.50 -40.35 12.91
CA GLY A 15 29.26 -39.62 11.68
C GLY A 15 28.72 -38.23 12.00
N ALA A 16 29.58 -37.21 11.94
CA ALA A 16 29.10 -35.84 11.83
C ALA A 16 28.32 -35.72 10.52
N PHE A 17 27.07 -35.28 10.59
CA PHE A 17 26.33 -34.93 9.38
C PHE A 17 27.03 -33.73 8.74
N ALA A 18 27.65 -33.95 7.58
CA ALA A 18 28.38 -32.90 6.89
C ALA A 18 27.37 -31.87 6.33
N GLN A 19 27.53 -30.62 6.73
CA GLN A 19 26.97 -29.46 6.01
C GLN A 19 27.75 -29.25 4.70
N PHE A 20 27.12 -28.69 3.68
CA PHE A 20 27.78 -28.37 2.41
C PHE A 20 28.10 -26.88 2.32
N THR A 21 29.32 -26.57 1.88
CA THR A 21 29.74 -25.22 1.48
C THR A 21 30.33 -25.31 0.09
N SER A 22 29.84 -24.49 -0.83
CA SER A 22 30.34 -24.46 -2.21
C SER A 22 31.77 -23.91 -2.29
N PRO A 23 32.57 -24.27 -3.31
CA PRO A 23 34.03 -24.10 -3.30
C PRO A 23 34.52 -22.66 -3.49
N ASN A 24 33.64 -21.70 -3.74
CA ASN A 24 33.94 -20.29 -3.98
C ASN A 24 34.78 -20.03 -5.24
N THR A 25 34.58 -20.84 -6.29
CA THR A 25 35.37 -20.81 -7.53
C THR A 25 34.65 -20.17 -8.71
N GLY A 26 33.45 -19.62 -8.52
CA GLY A 26 32.62 -19.11 -9.62
C GLY A 26 31.65 -20.13 -10.18
N VAL A 27 31.46 -21.27 -9.51
CA VAL A 27 30.63 -22.36 -10.03
C VAL A 27 29.15 -21.97 -9.98
N THR A 28 28.39 -22.43 -10.96
CA THR A 28 26.93 -22.24 -11.03
C THR A 28 26.24 -23.58 -10.82
N TYR A 29 25.39 -23.64 -9.81
CA TYR A 29 24.55 -24.78 -9.51
C TYR A 29 23.10 -24.57 -9.98
N ASN A 30 22.50 -25.65 -10.48
CA ASN A 30 21.06 -25.88 -10.35
C ASN A 30 20.85 -26.96 -9.27
N LEU A 31 19.61 -27.37 -8.99
CA LEU A 31 19.35 -28.35 -7.92
C LEU A 31 19.97 -29.73 -8.23
N THR A 32 19.98 -30.15 -9.51
CA THR A 32 20.59 -31.41 -9.93
C THR A 32 22.12 -31.40 -9.73
N SER A 33 22.81 -30.37 -10.21
CA SER A 33 24.27 -30.27 -10.04
C SER A 33 24.67 -30.00 -8.58
N LEU A 34 23.81 -29.33 -7.80
CA LEU A 34 23.99 -29.19 -6.36
C LEU A 34 23.87 -30.55 -5.65
N ALA A 35 22.88 -31.37 -5.99
CA ALA A 35 22.74 -32.72 -5.44
C ALA A 35 23.94 -33.63 -5.76
N GLN A 36 24.53 -33.47 -6.94
CA GLN A 36 25.75 -34.19 -7.32
C GLN A 36 26.99 -33.70 -6.55
N ALA A 37 27.11 -32.39 -6.31
CA ALA A 37 28.24 -31.80 -5.59
C ALA A 37 28.13 -31.96 -4.06
N ALA A 38 26.92 -32.13 -3.53
CA ALA A 38 26.62 -32.22 -2.11
C ALA A 38 25.90 -33.54 -1.73
N PRO A 39 26.45 -34.72 -2.08
CA PRO A 39 25.78 -35.99 -1.86
C PRO A 39 25.47 -36.21 -0.38
N GLY A 40 24.25 -36.66 -0.09
CA GLY A 40 23.75 -36.84 1.28
C GLY A 40 23.25 -35.56 1.96
N THR A 41 23.70 -34.37 1.54
CA THR A 41 23.16 -33.07 1.98
C THR A 41 21.97 -32.65 1.11
N VAL A 42 22.11 -32.76 -0.20
CA VAL A 42 21.04 -32.52 -1.18
C VAL A 42 20.79 -33.80 -1.95
N THR A 43 19.55 -34.28 -1.93
CA THR A 43 19.14 -35.53 -2.59
C THR A 43 18.04 -35.24 -3.60
N ASN A 44 18.20 -35.73 -4.82
CA ASN A 44 17.12 -35.73 -5.81
C ASN A 44 16.29 -37.02 -5.63
N ASN A 45 15.04 -36.88 -5.20
CA ASN A 45 14.12 -38.00 -4.99
C ASN A 45 13.22 -38.25 -6.22
N GLY A 46 13.45 -37.54 -7.33
CA GLY A 46 12.67 -37.62 -8.56
C GLY A 46 11.51 -36.61 -8.60
N ASP A 47 10.61 -36.65 -7.62
CA ASP A 47 9.45 -35.75 -7.51
C ASP A 47 9.75 -34.46 -6.71
N HIS A 48 10.81 -34.47 -5.91
CA HIS A 48 11.29 -33.32 -5.15
C HIS A 48 12.79 -33.42 -4.87
N PHE A 49 13.40 -32.29 -4.52
CA PHE A 49 14.72 -32.25 -3.90
C PHE A 49 14.59 -32.17 -2.39
N LEU A 50 15.39 -32.95 -1.66
CA LEU A 50 15.50 -32.88 -0.21
C LEU A 50 16.84 -32.26 0.19
N ILE A 51 16.79 -31.16 0.93
CA ILE A 51 17.94 -30.57 1.62
C ILE A 51 17.89 -31.02 3.08
N SER A 52 18.76 -31.97 3.44
CA SER A 52 18.75 -32.65 4.74
C SER A 52 19.65 -32.01 5.79
N GLN A 53 20.63 -31.19 5.35
CA GLN A 53 21.61 -30.48 6.16
C GLN A 53 21.82 -29.05 5.62
N ASN A 54 22.47 -28.19 6.41
CA ASN A 54 22.75 -26.81 5.98
C ASN A 54 23.54 -26.77 4.67
N VAL A 55 23.18 -25.82 3.81
CA VAL A 55 23.85 -25.53 2.53
C VAL A 55 24.31 -24.09 2.54
N THR A 56 25.57 -23.85 2.18
CA THR A 56 26.15 -22.52 1.99
C THR A 56 26.59 -22.35 0.54
N ILE A 57 26.03 -21.36 -0.14
CA ILE A 57 26.48 -20.91 -1.45
C ILE A 57 27.44 -19.73 -1.24
N SER A 58 28.74 -19.99 -1.42
CA SER A 58 29.85 -19.05 -1.25
C SER A 58 29.77 -17.85 -2.19
N ALA A 59 30.45 -16.75 -1.84
CA ALA A 59 30.31 -15.43 -2.44
C ALA A 59 30.49 -15.38 -3.97
N ASN A 60 31.39 -16.19 -4.53
CA ASN A 60 31.63 -16.22 -5.97
C ASN A 60 30.71 -17.20 -6.71
N ASP A 61 30.03 -18.09 -5.99
CA ASP A 61 29.22 -19.16 -6.59
C ASP A 61 27.76 -18.72 -6.77
N LYS A 62 27.02 -19.50 -7.55
CA LYS A 62 25.63 -19.20 -7.89
C LYS A 62 24.74 -20.41 -7.67
N LEU A 63 23.52 -20.17 -7.21
CA LEU A 63 22.43 -21.13 -7.25
C LEU A 63 21.29 -20.55 -8.10
N ILE A 64 21.05 -21.16 -9.25
CA ILE A 64 20.04 -20.74 -10.21
C ILE A 64 19.03 -21.88 -10.36
N ILE A 65 17.74 -21.61 -10.14
CA ILE A 65 16.66 -22.60 -10.20
C ILE A 65 15.56 -22.08 -11.13
N ASP A 66 15.52 -22.63 -12.34
CA ASP A 66 14.59 -22.30 -13.41
C ASP A 66 13.67 -23.47 -13.79
N GLU A 67 13.57 -24.48 -12.92
CA GLU A 67 12.74 -25.67 -13.10
C GLU A 67 11.55 -25.72 -12.14
N ASN A 68 10.43 -26.32 -12.57
CA ASN A 68 9.27 -26.57 -11.72
C ASN A 68 9.59 -27.74 -10.80
N THR A 69 9.67 -27.51 -9.49
CA THR A 69 9.95 -28.57 -8.53
C THR A 69 9.60 -28.16 -7.11
N ILE A 70 9.63 -29.14 -6.21
CA ILE A 70 9.48 -28.94 -4.78
C ILE A 70 10.86 -29.12 -4.14
N VAL A 71 11.28 -28.17 -3.32
CA VAL A 71 12.45 -28.25 -2.46
C VAL A 71 11.97 -28.41 -1.02
N LYS A 72 12.14 -29.61 -0.48
CA LYS A 72 11.86 -29.93 0.92
C LYS A 72 13.10 -29.73 1.76
N LEU A 73 12.94 -29.14 2.94
CA LEU A 73 14.03 -28.97 3.90
C LEU A 73 13.67 -29.65 5.23
N ASN A 74 14.63 -30.36 5.81
CA ASN A 74 14.46 -30.94 7.14
C ASN A 74 14.32 -29.85 8.22
N LYS A 75 13.79 -30.25 9.38
CA LYS A 75 13.87 -29.45 10.60
C LYS A 75 15.31 -28.98 10.84
N ASP A 76 15.45 -27.78 11.40
CA ASP A 76 16.74 -27.20 11.79
C ASP A 76 17.72 -26.89 10.65
N VAL A 77 17.32 -27.11 9.39
CA VAL A 77 18.12 -26.81 8.19
C VAL A 77 17.94 -25.36 7.75
N MET A 78 19.05 -24.73 7.36
CA MET A 78 19.11 -23.38 6.81
C MET A 78 19.90 -23.37 5.49
N LEU A 79 19.41 -22.58 4.54
CA LEU A 79 20.13 -22.24 3.31
C LEU A 79 20.80 -20.86 3.49
N TYR A 80 22.11 -20.80 3.35
CA TYR A 80 22.90 -19.57 3.39
C TYR A 80 23.36 -19.20 1.99
N ILE A 81 23.09 -17.96 1.58
CA ILE A 81 23.49 -17.42 0.29
C ILE A 81 24.42 -16.22 0.54
N PHE A 82 25.70 -16.40 0.25
CA PHE A 82 26.68 -15.33 0.14
C PHE A 82 26.87 -14.88 -1.32
N GLY A 83 26.67 -15.80 -2.27
CA GLY A 83 26.81 -15.53 -3.70
C GLY A 83 25.53 -15.11 -4.40
N THR A 84 25.33 -15.57 -5.63
CA THR A 84 24.12 -15.25 -6.41
C THR A 84 23.02 -16.29 -6.19
N TYR A 85 21.79 -15.84 -5.96
CA TYR A 85 20.61 -16.69 -5.94
C TYR A 85 19.55 -16.17 -6.90
N GLN A 86 19.13 -17.02 -7.83
CA GLN A 86 18.14 -16.68 -8.84
C GLN A 86 17.10 -17.77 -8.98
N THR A 87 15.84 -17.37 -9.04
CA THR A 87 14.74 -18.28 -9.37
C THR A 87 13.86 -17.69 -10.45
N ASN A 88 13.40 -18.54 -11.36
CA ASN A 88 12.43 -18.12 -12.38
C ASN A 88 11.63 -19.32 -12.91
N SER A 89 10.75 -19.84 -12.08
CA SER A 89 9.97 -21.04 -12.40
C SER A 89 8.56 -20.92 -11.81
N PRO A 90 7.49 -21.10 -12.60
CA PRO A 90 6.10 -20.88 -12.16
C PRO A 90 5.64 -21.80 -11.02
N GLN A 91 6.32 -22.93 -10.78
CA GLN A 91 5.94 -23.90 -9.74
C GLN A 91 7.13 -24.33 -8.87
N LEU A 92 8.04 -23.40 -8.54
CA LEU A 92 9.06 -23.66 -7.53
C LEU A 92 8.50 -23.45 -6.12
N ILE A 93 8.55 -24.48 -5.28
CA ILE A 93 8.02 -24.45 -3.90
C ILE A 93 9.09 -24.88 -2.91
N TYR A 94 9.43 -24.01 -1.97
CA TYR A 94 10.15 -24.35 -0.74
C TYR A 94 9.17 -24.68 0.37
N THR A 95 9.29 -25.86 0.96
CA THR A 95 8.42 -26.32 2.06
C THR A 95 9.16 -27.24 3.03
N THR A 96 8.54 -27.56 4.16
CA THR A 96 9.12 -28.52 5.11
C THR A 96 9.07 -29.96 4.58
N ASN A 97 10.08 -30.75 4.92
CA ASN A 97 10.10 -32.19 4.66
C ASN A 97 9.03 -32.95 5.46
N VAL A 98 8.85 -32.59 6.73
CA VAL A 98 7.93 -33.24 7.66
C VAL A 98 6.92 -32.21 8.16
N GLU A 99 5.63 -32.50 7.99
CA GLU A 99 4.59 -31.57 8.41
C GLU A 99 4.67 -31.26 9.91
N GLY A 100 4.57 -29.97 10.25
CA GLY A 100 4.74 -29.47 11.61
C GLY A 100 6.20 -29.21 12.03
N GLU A 101 7.18 -29.70 11.26
CA GLU A 101 8.60 -29.51 11.54
C GLU A 101 9.23 -28.50 10.60
N ALA A 102 8.97 -27.21 10.83
CA ALA A 102 9.48 -26.16 9.96
C ALA A 102 11.03 -26.15 9.89
N TYR A 103 11.57 -25.88 8.70
CA TYR A 103 13.00 -25.62 8.48
C TYR A 103 13.35 -24.19 8.93
N LYS A 104 14.63 -23.89 9.17
CA LYS A 104 15.02 -22.59 9.74
C LYS A 104 14.87 -21.41 8.79
N GLY A 105 14.79 -21.64 7.48
CA GLY A 105 14.60 -20.59 6.48
C GLY A 105 15.80 -20.38 5.56
N ILE A 106 15.80 -19.25 4.87
CA ILE A 106 16.84 -18.86 3.91
C ILE A 106 17.47 -17.55 4.39
N ARG A 107 18.80 -17.47 4.37
CA ARG A 107 19.53 -16.26 4.69
C ARG A 107 20.29 -15.76 3.47
N PHE A 108 19.99 -14.53 3.08
CA PHE A 108 20.73 -13.78 2.08
C PHE A 108 21.68 -12.85 2.82
N GLU A 109 22.96 -13.18 2.79
CA GLU A 109 24.00 -12.41 3.48
C GLU A 109 24.41 -11.18 2.67
N ASP A 110 25.16 -10.28 3.30
CA ASP A 110 25.47 -8.94 2.79
C ASP A 110 26.13 -8.89 1.40
N THR A 111 26.93 -9.90 1.04
CA THR A 111 27.55 -10.02 -0.28
C THR A 111 26.63 -10.55 -1.38
N SER A 112 25.45 -11.05 -1.02
CA SER A 112 24.60 -11.79 -1.97
C SER A 112 23.94 -10.89 -3.02
N THR A 113 23.66 -11.48 -4.18
CA THR A 113 22.82 -10.88 -5.24
C THR A 113 21.62 -11.77 -5.49
N VAL A 114 20.42 -11.22 -5.32
CA VAL A 114 19.19 -12.01 -5.19
C VAL A 114 18.12 -11.52 -6.15
N ASP A 115 17.64 -12.41 -7.01
CA ASP A 115 16.49 -12.19 -7.90
C ASP A 115 15.54 -13.39 -7.82
N ILE A 116 14.50 -13.27 -7.00
CA ILE A 116 13.52 -14.34 -6.75
C ILE A 116 12.26 -14.05 -7.55
N LYS A 117 11.92 -14.95 -8.48
CA LYS A 117 10.70 -14.85 -9.28
C LYS A 117 9.87 -16.12 -9.20
N ASN A 118 8.54 -15.95 -9.21
CA ASN A 118 7.60 -17.06 -9.37
C ASN A 118 7.71 -18.16 -8.29
N THR A 119 8.23 -17.83 -7.11
CA THR A 119 8.59 -18.82 -6.09
C THR A 119 7.63 -18.79 -4.91
N THR A 120 7.24 -19.96 -4.41
CA THR A 120 6.53 -20.10 -3.14
C THR A 120 7.48 -20.51 -2.02
N ILE A 121 7.43 -19.81 -0.88
CA ILE A 121 8.16 -20.15 0.34
C ILE A 121 7.16 -20.31 1.47
N GLU A 122 7.04 -21.52 1.98
CA GLU A 122 5.99 -21.85 2.94
C GLU A 122 6.43 -22.80 4.06
N LYS A 123 5.68 -22.77 5.17
CA LYS A 123 5.84 -23.70 6.31
C LYS A 123 7.29 -23.78 6.85
N GLY A 124 8.06 -22.71 6.70
CA GLY A 124 9.46 -22.60 7.14
C GLY A 124 9.70 -21.40 8.06
N GLY A 125 10.97 -21.13 8.34
CA GLY A 125 11.41 -20.01 9.17
C GLY A 125 11.55 -18.66 8.43
N GLY A 126 10.99 -18.53 7.23
CA GLY A 126 11.03 -17.30 6.44
C GLY A 126 12.39 -16.97 5.82
N MET A 127 12.62 -15.68 5.56
CA MET A 127 13.82 -15.15 4.90
C MET A 127 14.49 -14.04 5.69
N ARG A 128 15.81 -14.15 5.90
CA ARG A 128 16.66 -13.04 6.34
C ARG A 128 17.27 -12.35 5.13
N VAL A 129 17.12 -11.04 5.03
CA VAL A 129 17.69 -10.23 3.92
C VAL A 129 18.69 -9.23 4.50
N ASN A 130 19.99 -9.50 4.34
CA ASN A 130 21.08 -8.62 4.77
C ASN A 130 21.79 -7.93 3.59
N THR A 131 21.33 -8.14 2.35
CA THR A 131 21.87 -7.50 1.13
C THR A 131 20.94 -6.41 0.60
N SER A 132 21.52 -5.36 0.02
CA SER A 132 20.81 -4.35 -0.77
C SER A 132 20.45 -4.82 -2.19
N ASN A 133 21.10 -5.87 -2.69
CA ASN A 133 20.85 -6.42 -4.03
C ASN A 133 19.73 -7.45 -3.99
N PHE A 134 18.53 -7.02 -3.60
CA PHE A 134 17.38 -7.91 -3.39
C PHE A 134 16.18 -7.50 -4.25
N VAL A 135 15.79 -8.39 -5.16
CA VAL A 135 14.57 -8.29 -5.96
C VAL A 135 13.70 -9.53 -5.72
N MET A 136 12.43 -9.30 -5.43
CA MET A 136 11.41 -10.34 -5.32
C MET A 136 10.18 -9.94 -6.13
N ASN A 137 9.73 -10.81 -7.03
CA ASN A 137 8.62 -10.53 -7.93
C ASN A 137 7.73 -11.76 -8.13
N ASN A 138 6.41 -11.59 -8.11
CA ASN A 138 5.46 -12.66 -8.37
C ASN A 138 5.66 -13.90 -7.49
N CYS A 139 5.87 -13.71 -6.18
CA CYS A 139 6.17 -14.79 -5.24
C CYS A 139 5.05 -14.95 -4.20
N ILE A 140 5.01 -16.09 -3.52
CA ILE A 140 4.06 -16.35 -2.42
C ILE A 140 4.83 -16.72 -1.16
N ILE A 141 4.65 -15.95 -0.09
CA ILE A 141 5.25 -16.19 1.23
C ILE A 141 4.12 -16.48 2.21
N ARG A 142 3.97 -17.74 2.64
CA ARG A 142 2.80 -18.12 3.44
C ARG A 142 3.08 -19.09 4.56
N LYS A 143 2.35 -18.95 5.66
CA LYS A 143 2.37 -19.89 6.80
C LYS A 143 3.78 -20.16 7.34
N ASN A 144 4.69 -19.20 7.17
CA ASN A 144 6.02 -19.29 7.78
C ASN A 144 5.90 -19.00 9.28
N VAL A 145 6.72 -19.69 10.05
CA VAL A 145 6.74 -19.60 11.52
C VAL A 145 7.98 -18.85 11.99
N THR A 146 7.91 -18.29 13.20
CA THR A 146 9.11 -17.83 13.90
C THR A 146 9.61 -18.93 14.81
N MET A 147 10.91 -19.20 14.80
CA MET A 147 11.53 -20.22 15.64
C MET A 147 12.87 -19.76 16.22
N SER A 148 13.26 -20.34 17.36
CA SER A 148 14.57 -20.08 17.95
C SER A 148 15.68 -20.48 16.99
N GLY A 149 16.64 -19.59 16.74
CA GLY A 149 17.72 -19.82 15.76
C GLY A 149 17.27 -19.87 14.29
N GLY A 150 16.02 -19.49 13.99
CA GLY A 150 15.53 -19.35 12.62
C GLY A 150 16.14 -18.18 11.87
N ALA A 151 15.90 -18.10 10.56
CA ALA A 151 16.31 -16.99 9.71
C ALA A 151 15.65 -15.68 10.17
N THR A 152 14.40 -15.76 10.63
CA THR A 152 13.65 -14.61 11.15
C THR A 152 13.19 -14.80 12.59
N SER A 153 12.99 -13.67 13.27
CA SER A 153 12.55 -13.59 14.67
C SER A 153 11.20 -12.89 14.87
N SER A 154 10.67 -12.22 13.83
CA SER A 154 9.43 -11.44 14.00
C SER A 154 8.58 -11.23 12.75
N ALA A 155 9.09 -11.57 11.57
CA ALA A 155 8.41 -11.41 10.29
C ALA A 155 8.73 -12.58 9.33
N ALA A 156 7.94 -12.76 8.27
CA ALA A 156 8.22 -13.76 7.24
C ALA A 156 9.44 -13.38 6.40
N ILE A 157 9.62 -12.09 6.12
CA ILE A 157 10.86 -11.52 5.62
C ILE A 157 11.36 -10.51 6.64
N GLN A 158 12.58 -10.72 7.12
CA GLN A 158 13.22 -9.81 8.05
C GLN A 158 14.46 -9.17 7.44
N PHE A 159 14.47 -7.85 7.40
CA PHE A 159 15.56 -7.06 6.86
C PHE A 159 16.63 -6.75 7.92
N GLY A 160 17.90 -6.87 7.51
CA GLY A 160 19.02 -6.18 8.13
C GLY A 160 19.11 -4.72 7.66
N SER A 161 20.25 -4.08 7.88
CA SER A 161 20.50 -2.73 7.35
C SER A 161 20.73 -2.81 5.84
N VAL A 162 19.70 -2.53 5.06
CA VAL A 162 19.71 -2.65 3.60
C VAL A 162 19.08 -1.43 2.93
N ASN A 163 19.43 -1.19 1.68
CA ASN A 163 18.86 -0.12 0.88
C ASN A 163 18.41 -0.62 -0.49
N ASN A 164 17.49 0.13 -1.11
CA ASN A 164 17.04 -0.08 -2.48
C ASN A 164 16.48 -1.49 -2.78
N THR A 165 15.92 -2.17 -1.78
CA THR A 165 15.28 -3.48 -2.00
C THR A 165 13.98 -3.32 -2.80
N LEU A 166 13.64 -4.30 -3.65
CA LEU A 166 12.40 -4.28 -4.43
C LEU A 166 11.57 -5.54 -4.19
N ILE A 167 10.35 -5.37 -3.66
CA ILE A 167 9.37 -6.44 -3.48
C ILE A 167 8.10 -6.04 -4.20
N LYS A 168 7.69 -6.83 -5.20
CA LYS A 168 6.51 -6.52 -5.99
C LYS A 168 5.68 -7.72 -6.41
N ASN A 169 4.41 -7.46 -6.71
CA ASN A 169 3.46 -8.43 -7.29
C ASN A 169 3.36 -9.74 -6.50
N SER A 170 3.60 -9.71 -5.18
CA SER A 170 3.75 -10.92 -4.36
C SER A 170 2.65 -11.04 -3.31
N GLY A 171 2.36 -12.26 -2.87
CA GLY A 171 1.39 -12.57 -1.84
C GLY A 171 2.04 -12.92 -0.50
N PHE A 172 1.55 -12.34 0.60
CA PHE A 172 1.98 -12.62 1.96
C PHE A 172 0.79 -13.07 2.80
N ILE A 173 0.72 -14.34 3.17
CA ILE A 173 -0.52 -14.96 3.64
C ILE A 173 -0.28 -15.73 4.94
N GLU A 174 -0.98 -15.33 6.01
CA GLU A 174 -1.08 -16.09 7.27
C GLU A 174 0.28 -16.47 7.89
N ASN A 175 1.29 -15.61 7.74
CA ASN A 175 2.57 -15.83 8.41
C ASN A 175 2.43 -15.59 9.92
N TYR A 176 3.23 -16.31 10.72
CA TYR A 176 3.16 -16.27 12.19
C TYR A 176 3.42 -14.88 12.77
N GLY A 177 4.41 -14.18 12.23
CA GLY A 177 4.70 -12.77 12.53
C GLY A 177 4.24 -11.84 11.41
N SER A 178 4.75 -10.61 11.40
CA SER A 178 4.52 -9.67 10.28
C SER A 178 4.90 -10.30 8.93
N ALA A 179 4.34 -9.83 7.84
CA ALA A 179 4.81 -10.24 6.51
C ALA A 179 6.25 -9.74 6.28
N LEU A 180 6.44 -8.45 6.51
CA LEU A 180 7.71 -7.74 6.33
C LEU A 180 8.08 -7.05 7.63
N GLY A 181 9.36 -7.07 8.00
CA GLY A 181 9.81 -6.17 9.04
C GLY A 181 11.31 -6.03 9.23
N SER A 182 11.68 -5.02 10.01
CA SER A 182 13.06 -4.75 10.42
C SER A 182 13.14 -4.37 11.91
N GLY A 183 14.36 -4.27 12.44
CA GLY A 183 14.56 -3.75 13.79
C GLY A 183 14.21 -2.26 13.88
N ALA A 184 13.71 -1.82 15.04
CA ALA A 184 13.33 -0.41 15.25
C ALA A 184 14.51 0.58 15.18
N ASN A 185 15.74 0.09 15.28
CA ASN A 185 16.99 0.84 15.12
C ASN A 185 17.72 0.53 13.80
N ILE A 186 17.08 -0.22 12.89
CA ILE A 186 17.68 -0.66 11.63
C ILE A 186 17.07 0.15 10.50
N SER A 187 17.91 0.98 9.86
CA SER A 187 17.50 1.75 8.69
C SER A 187 17.32 0.81 7.50
N VAL A 188 16.16 0.88 6.87
CA VAL A 188 15.83 0.09 5.66
C VAL A 188 15.23 1.02 4.62
N SER A 189 15.64 0.91 3.36
CA SER A 189 15.00 1.61 2.25
C SER A 189 14.68 0.67 1.10
N GLY A 190 13.65 1.00 0.33
CA GLY A 190 13.18 0.14 -0.75
C GLY A 190 11.74 0.39 -1.16
N THR A 191 11.27 -0.43 -2.09
CA THR A 191 9.92 -0.37 -2.66
C THR A 191 9.17 -1.67 -2.38
N ILE A 192 7.96 -1.53 -1.82
CA ILE A 192 6.96 -2.57 -1.60
C ILE A 192 5.75 -2.18 -2.45
N ASP A 193 5.64 -2.74 -3.65
CA ASP A 193 4.65 -2.31 -4.65
C ASP A 193 3.74 -3.44 -5.15
N SER A 194 2.44 -3.16 -5.30
CA SER A 194 1.51 -4.08 -5.96
C SER A 194 1.43 -5.47 -5.31
N ASN A 195 1.59 -5.55 -3.98
CA ASN A 195 1.54 -6.82 -3.25
C ASN A 195 0.18 -7.04 -2.55
N TYR A 196 -0.13 -8.29 -2.25
CA TYR A 196 -1.30 -8.71 -1.49
C TYR A 196 -0.87 -9.24 -0.12
N PHE A 197 -1.42 -8.67 0.96
CA PHE A 197 -1.17 -9.08 2.33
C PHE A 197 -2.48 -9.50 2.99
N TYR A 198 -2.52 -10.71 3.54
CA TYR A 198 -3.70 -11.23 4.21
C TYR A 198 -3.35 -11.95 5.51
N GLY A 199 -3.96 -11.49 6.61
CA GLY A 199 -4.00 -12.24 7.88
C GLY A 199 -2.63 -12.62 8.45
N ASN A 200 -1.58 -11.87 8.12
CA ASN A 200 -0.26 -12.08 8.74
C ASN A 200 -0.32 -11.74 10.24
N ASN A 201 0.72 -12.14 10.96
CA ASN A 201 0.79 -12.08 12.41
C ASN A 201 -0.26 -12.98 13.08
N THR A 202 -0.36 -14.23 12.64
CA THR A 202 -1.30 -15.21 13.23
C THR A 202 -1.02 -15.53 14.71
N SER A 203 0.19 -15.20 15.20
CA SER A 203 0.52 -15.21 16.63
C SER A 203 -0.23 -14.17 17.46
N ASN A 204 -0.98 -13.27 16.81
CA ASN A 204 -1.76 -12.19 17.41
C ASN A 204 -0.95 -11.35 18.42
N GLN A 205 0.32 -11.11 18.12
CA GLN A 205 1.17 -10.21 18.90
C GLN A 205 0.90 -8.75 18.51
N ASN A 206 1.33 -7.79 19.33
CA ASN A 206 1.20 -6.36 19.03
C ASN A 206 2.13 -5.95 17.87
N ARG A 207 1.72 -6.22 16.62
CA ARG A 207 2.53 -6.01 15.41
C ARG A 207 1.65 -5.74 14.19
N PRO A 208 2.07 -4.90 13.25
CA PRO A 208 1.40 -4.76 11.96
C PRO A 208 1.80 -5.86 10.97
N GLN A 209 1.11 -5.93 9.83
CA GLN A 209 1.50 -6.79 8.72
C GLN A 209 2.80 -6.31 8.05
N ILE A 210 2.99 -4.99 7.91
CA ILE A 210 4.24 -4.37 7.47
C ILE A 210 4.84 -3.57 8.64
N ASN A 211 5.97 -4.02 9.19
CA ASN A 211 6.58 -3.46 10.40
C ASN A 211 8.00 -2.94 10.18
N MET A 212 8.13 -1.71 9.71
CA MET A 212 9.41 -1.15 9.31
C MET A 212 10.00 -0.21 10.37
N GLY A 213 11.30 -0.34 10.60
CA GLY A 213 12.13 0.68 11.24
C GLY A 213 12.31 1.92 10.35
N PRO A 214 13.28 2.80 10.67
CA PRO A 214 13.48 4.07 9.97
C PRO A 214 13.75 3.90 8.47
N GLY A 215 13.08 4.69 7.63
CA GLY A 215 13.31 4.68 6.18
C GLY A 215 14.66 5.22 5.71
N GLY A 216 15.42 5.86 6.61
CA GLY A 216 16.59 6.65 6.24
C GLY A 216 16.20 7.82 5.33
N THR A 217 17.19 8.38 4.63
CA THR A 217 16.96 9.45 3.65
C THR A 217 16.42 8.92 2.32
N ALA A 218 16.87 7.73 1.93
CA ALA A 218 16.42 7.04 0.70
C ALA A 218 14.94 6.68 0.74
N GLY A 219 14.42 6.33 1.91
CA GLY A 219 13.01 6.16 2.19
C GLY A 219 12.42 4.80 1.86
N ILE A 220 11.30 4.51 2.51
CA ILE A 220 10.49 3.31 2.24
C ILE A 220 9.26 3.75 1.46
N VAL A 221 9.07 3.12 0.30
CA VAL A 221 7.92 3.35 -0.58
C VAL A 221 7.00 2.14 -0.50
N ILE A 222 5.79 2.33 0.02
CA ILE A 222 4.74 1.32 0.14
C ILE A 222 3.59 1.78 -0.73
N THR A 223 3.44 1.19 -1.92
CA THR A 223 2.47 1.66 -2.92
C THR A 223 1.63 0.56 -3.55
N ASN A 224 0.39 0.87 -3.92
CA ASN A 224 -0.50 -0.03 -4.66
C ASN A 224 -0.75 -1.40 -4.00
N ASN A 225 -0.54 -1.54 -2.69
CA ASN A 225 -0.73 -2.81 -2.01
C ASN A 225 -2.18 -2.97 -1.50
N GLU A 226 -2.65 -4.21 -1.43
CA GLU A 226 -3.87 -4.57 -0.69
C GLU A 226 -3.48 -5.26 0.62
N ILE A 227 -3.88 -4.68 1.75
CA ILE A 227 -3.49 -5.10 3.10
C ILE A 227 -4.76 -5.35 3.92
N ILE A 228 -5.16 -6.63 3.98
CA ILE A 228 -6.39 -7.06 4.64
C ILE A 228 -6.05 -7.81 5.91
N GLY A 229 -6.59 -7.35 7.03
CA GLY A 229 -6.47 -8.06 8.30
C GLY A 229 -7.44 -9.23 8.40
N ASN A 230 -7.10 -10.20 9.25
CA ASN A 230 -8.07 -11.20 9.69
C ASN A 230 -8.83 -10.61 10.88
N ARG A 231 -10.15 -10.46 10.76
CA ARG A 231 -11.02 -9.87 11.79
C ARG A 231 -10.93 -10.56 13.16
N ASN A 232 -10.49 -11.82 13.20
CA ASN A 232 -10.27 -12.58 14.44
C ASN A 232 -8.94 -12.24 15.14
N LEU A 233 -8.02 -11.53 14.47
CA LEU A 233 -6.73 -11.10 15.01
C LEU A 233 -6.83 -9.65 15.50
N THR A 234 -7.06 -9.50 16.80
CA THR A 234 -7.30 -8.21 17.44
C THR A 234 -6.03 -7.39 17.68
N MET A 235 -4.84 -7.95 17.52
CA MET A 235 -3.56 -7.28 17.80
C MET A 235 -2.77 -6.92 16.53
N THR A 236 -3.26 -7.31 15.35
CA THR A 236 -2.58 -7.12 14.06
C THR A 236 -2.92 -5.78 13.41
N GLY A 237 -1.95 -4.87 13.29
CA GLY A 237 -2.11 -3.61 12.52
C GLY A 237 -1.87 -3.76 11.01
N GLY A 238 -2.15 -2.71 10.23
CA GLY A 238 -1.86 -2.67 8.79
C GLY A 238 -0.39 -2.38 8.51
N ILE A 239 0.00 -1.10 8.60
CA ILE A 239 1.35 -0.59 8.33
C ILE A 239 1.89 0.17 9.56
N SER A 240 3.15 -0.08 9.93
CA SER A 240 3.93 0.80 10.80
C SER A 240 5.28 1.13 10.17
N ALA A 241 5.64 2.40 10.18
CA ALA A 241 6.99 2.87 9.86
C ALA A 241 7.48 3.81 10.97
N SER A 242 8.54 3.43 11.67
CA SER A 242 8.91 4.06 12.95
C SER A 242 10.39 4.39 13.07
N ALA A 243 10.66 5.62 13.52
CA ALA A 243 11.95 6.09 14.03
C ALA A 243 11.87 6.57 15.49
N LEU A 244 11.08 5.87 16.32
CA LEU A 244 10.98 6.16 17.77
C LEU A 244 12.32 6.08 18.52
N ILE A 245 13.29 5.31 18.01
CA ILE A 245 14.64 5.19 18.60
C ILE A 245 15.65 6.10 17.86
N GLY A 246 15.17 7.00 17.00
CA GLY A 246 15.97 7.94 16.20
C GLY A 246 16.21 7.46 14.76
N GLY A 247 16.83 8.35 13.97
CA GLY A 247 17.10 8.16 12.53
C GLY A 247 16.12 8.89 11.63
N ALA A 248 16.55 9.27 10.42
CA ALA A 248 15.66 9.85 9.42
C ALA A 248 14.62 8.82 8.97
N ASN A 249 13.37 9.23 8.83
CA ASN A 249 12.28 8.34 8.42
C ASN A 249 11.51 8.95 7.25
N ASN A 250 12.09 8.84 6.06
CA ASN A 250 11.40 9.17 4.82
C ASN A 250 10.42 8.05 4.45
N VAL A 251 9.12 8.34 4.42
CA VAL A 251 8.08 7.35 4.13
C VAL A 251 7.14 7.86 3.04
N LYS A 252 6.82 6.98 2.09
CA LYS A 252 5.78 7.21 1.08
C LYS A 252 4.80 6.05 1.16
N ILE A 253 3.62 6.30 1.72
CA ILE A 253 2.55 5.30 1.84
C ILE A 253 1.41 5.78 0.95
N GLU A 254 1.34 5.25 -0.26
CA GLU A 254 0.50 5.82 -1.31
C GLU A 254 -0.35 4.76 -2.03
N TYR A 255 -1.58 5.10 -2.44
CA TYR A 255 -2.41 4.22 -3.28
C TYR A 255 -2.70 2.82 -2.72
N ASN A 256 -2.57 2.60 -1.41
CA ASN A 256 -2.83 1.30 -0.79
C ASN A 256 -4.30 1.16 -0.40
N ILE A 257 -4.79 -0.08 -0.35
CA ILE A 257 -6.06 -0.47 0.26
C ILE A 257 -5.73 -1.16 1.59
N ILE A 258 -6.16 -0.59 2.72
CA ILE A 258 -5.84 -1.08 4.06
C ILE A 258 -7.12 -1.25 4.85
N ARG A 259 -7.50 -2.50 5.14
CA ARG A 259 -8.77 -2.80 5.78
C ARG A 259 -8.74 -3.96 6.76
N ASP A 260 -9.70 -3.95 7.69
CA ASP A 260 -9.96 -5.04 8.62
C ASP A 260 -8.77 -5.40 9.54
N ASN A 261 -7.87 -4.43 9.79
CA ASN A 261 -6.79 -4.56 10.77
C ASN A 261 -7.18 -3.93 12.12
N ARG A 262 -6.30 -4.01 13.12
CA ARG A 262 -6.44 -3.29 14.40
C ARG A 262 -6.38 -1.77 14.22
N TYR A 263 -5.53 -1.30 13.33
CA TYR A 263 -5.34 0.09 12.92
C TYR A 263 -4.82 0.10 11.48
N GLY A 264 -5.01 1.18 10.74
CA GLY A 264 -4.59 1.28 9.34
C GLY A 264 -3.09 1.54 9.21
N ILE A 265 -2.68 2.79 9.42
CA ILE A 265 -1.30 3.28 9.27
C ILE A 265 -0.82 3.90 10.58
N THR A 266 0.41 3.59 10.97
CA THR A 266 1.15 4.36 11.99
C THR A 266 2.48 4.86 11.43
N VAL A 267 2.75 6.15 11.59
CA VAL A 267 4.08 6.74 11.37
C VAL A 267 4.55 7.35 12.69
N ALA A 268 5.73 6.95 13.15
CA ALA A 268 6.22 7.31 14.48
C ALA A 268 7.66 7.87 14.46
N GLY A 269 7.94 8.84 15.33
CA GLY A 269 9.23 9.50 15.48
C GLY A 269 9.28 10.87 14.77
N ASN A 270 9.84 11.88 15.44
CA ASN A 270 9.78 13.28 14.98
C ASN A 270 10.61 13.60 13.74
N SER A 271 11.60 12.77 13.41
CA SER A 271 12.41 12.86 12.19
C SER A 271 11.73 12.18 10.98
N SER A 272 10.40 12.04 11.02
CA SER A 272 9.60 11.47 9.92
C SER A 272 9.13 12.54 8.96
N TYR A 273 9.28 12.27 7.67
CA TYR A 273 8.84 13.14 6.58
C TYR A 273 8.45 12.34 5.33
N GLY A 274 7.72 12.97 4.40
CA GLY A 274 7.24 12.32 3.18
C GLY A 274 5.73 12.42 3.01
N THR A 275 5.09 11.33 2.59
CA THR A 275 3.70 11.34 2.11
C THR A 275 2.87 10.17 2.61
N VAL A 276 1.62 10.46 2.96
CA VAL A 276 0.56 9.47 3.15
C VAL A 276 -0.59 9.91 2.26
N THR A 277 -0.67 9.40 1.03
CA THR A 277 -1.61 9.94 0.05
C THR A 277 -2.41 8.90 -0.72
N ARG A 278 -3.66 9.25 -1.07
CA ARG A 278 -4.51 8.45 -1.97
C ARG A 278 -4.72 6.99 -1.53
N ASN A 279 -4.64 6.70 -0.23
CA ASN A 279 -4.97 5.38 0.31
C ASN A 279 -6.47 5.25 0.56
N ILE A 280 -6.99 4.02 0.52
CA ILE A 280 -8.31 3.63 1.01
C ILE A 280 -8.10 2.89 2.33
N ILE A 281 -8.61 3.45 3.43
CA ILE A 281 -8.33 2.99 4.80
C ILE A 281 -9.65 2.74 5.52
N GLU A 282 -10.05 1.48 5.61
CA GLU A 282 -11.43 1.13 5.98
C GLU A 282 -11.54 0.07 7.07
N ASN A 283 -12.46 0.27 8.02
CA ASN A 283 -12.84 -0.75 9.01
C ASN A 283 -11.67 -1.34 9.82
N ASN A 284 -10.61 -0.55 10.05
CA ASN A 284 -9.49 -0.97 10.87
C ASN A 284 -9.84 -0.78 12.35
N ASN A 285 -10.66 -1.70 12.87
CA ASN A 285 -11.21 -1.64 14.22
C ASN A 285 -11.31 -3.03 14.89
N THR A 286 -10.49 -4.01 14.50
CA THR A 286 -10.64 -5.40 15.00
C THR A 286 -10.52 -5.54 16.51
N GLN A 287 -9.65 -4.77 17.15
CA GLN A 287 -9.53 -4.76 18.61
C GLN A 287 -10.72 -4.10 19.31
N ASN A 288 -11.40 -3.18 18.62
CA ASN A 288 -12.53 -2.41 19.11
C ASN A 288 -12.30 -1.72 20.47
N ASN A 289 -11.05 -1.37 20.79
CA ASN A 289 -10.68 -0.62 21.98
C ASN A 289 -9.96 0.68 21.56
N PRO A 290 -10.59 1.85 21.72
CA PRO A 290 -10.08 3.13 21.21
C PRO A 290 -8.77 3.59 21.87
N LEU A 291 -8.47 3.12 23.09
CA LEU A 291 -7.22 3.43 23.79
C LEU A 291 -6.04 2.57 23.34
N GLN A 292 -6.32 1.48 22.62
CA GLN A 292 -5.30 0.51 22.22
C GLN A 292 -5.14 0.44 20.70
N GLY A 293 -6.06 0.97 19.90
CA GLY A 293 -5.94 0.97 18.45
C GLY A 293 -7.14 1.63 17.78
N GLY A 294 -7.38 1.29 16.52
CA GLY A 294 -8.56 1.71 15.77
C GLY A 294 -8.41 2.97 14.94
N SER A 295 -7.25 3.62 14.93
CA SER A 295 -7.01 4.76 14.03
C SER A 295 -6.86 4.29 12.59
N GLY A 296 -7.51 4.99 11.66
CA GLY A 296 -7.21 4.86 10.24
C GLY A 296 -5.76 5.28 9.97
N ILE A 297 -5.39 6.48 10.42
CA ILE A 297 -4.00 6.98 10.38
C ILE A 297 -3.61 7.49 11.76
N ASN A 298 -2.42 7.11 12.24
CA ASN A 298 -1.88 7.55 13.51
C ASN A 298 -0.48 8.14 13.33
N PHE A 299 -0.26 9.35 13.84
CA PHE A 299 1.03 9.99 13.91
C PHE A 299 1.47 10.10 15.37
N ILE A 300 2.65 9.58 15.67
CA ILE A 300 3.21 9.60 17.03
C ILE A 300 4.53 10.38 17.01
N GLY A 301 4.55 11.51 17.70
CA GLY A 301 5.74 12.32 17.85
C GLY A 301 6.34 12.26 19.25
N SER A 302 7.67 12.30 19.34
CA SER A 302 8.45 12.41 20.57
C SER A 302 9.71 13.26 20.35
N GLY A 303 9.93 14.27 21.18
CA GLY A 303 11.10 15.15 21.12
C GLY A 303 10.84 16.52 20.49
N THR A 304 11.92 17.20 20.08
CA THR A 304 11.93 18.60 19.63
C THR A 304 11.88 18.80 18.12
N ALA A 305 12.33 17.82 17.33
CA ALA A 305 12.16 17.84 15.87
C ALA A 305 10.66 17.82 15.53
N VAL A 306 10.29 18.22 14.32
CA VAL A 306 8.88 18.29 13.92
C VAL A 306 8.67 17.45 12.68
N MET A 307 7.66 16.57 12.75
CA MET A 307 7.28 15.71 11.63
C MET A 307 6.81 16.56 10.44
N ASP A 308 7.23 16.19 9.22
CA ASP A 308 6.86 16.87 7.97
C ASP A 308 6.24 15.89 6.98
N ILE A 309 5.04 15.41 7.32
CA ILE A 309 4.28 14.46 6.50
C ILE A 309 3.15 15.21 5.79
N LYS A 310 3.08 15.08 4.47
CA LYS A 310 1.95 15.55 3.66
C LYS A 310 0.88 14.46 3.55
N VAL A 311 -0.34 14.78 3.94
CA VAL A 311 -1.48 13.87 3.96
C VAL A 311 -2.57 14.39 3.03
N SER A 312 -2.85 13.67 1.94
CA SER A 312 -3.82 14.14 0.94
C SER A 312 -4.49 13.03 0.14
N GLY A 313 -5.72 13.27 -0.29
CA GLY A 313 -6.47 12.36 -1.16
C GLY A 313 -6.86 11.02 -0.53
N ASN A 314 -6.64 10.81 0.77
CA ASN A 314 -6.97 9.55 1.42
C ASN A 314 -8.49 9.44 1.66
N GLN A 315 -9.00 8.22 1.62
CA GLN A 315 -10.36 7.89 1.98
C GLN A 315 -10.33 7.07 3.27
N VAL A 316 -10.84 7.64 4.37
CA VAL A 316 -10.71 7.06 5.71
C VAL A 316 -12.11 6.81 6.30
N ARG A 317 -12.52 5.54 6.36
CA ARG A 317 -13.91 5.18 6.71
C ARG A 317 -14.04 4.05 7.73
N GLY A 318 -15.06 4.10 8.58
CA GLY A 318 -15.44 2.96 9.42
C GLY A 318 -14.42 2.54 10.48
N ASN A 319 -13.37 3.32 10.70
CA ASN A 319 -12.38 3.07 11.76
C ASN A 319 -12.93 3.54 13.12
N LEU A 320 -12.22 3.33 14.24
CA LEU A 320 -12.63 3.98 15.50
C LEU A 320 -12.30 5.48 15.49
N TRP A 321 -11.12 5.81 14.95
CA TRP A 321 -10.67 7.17 14.74
C TRP A 321 -10.30 7.35 13.28
N GLY A 322 -10.62 8.49 12.67
CA GLY A 322 -10.13 8.82 11.33
C GLY A 322 -8.61 8.99 11.37
N VAL A 323 -8.17 10.08 11.97
CA VAL A 323 -6.77 10.42 12.20
C VAL A 323 -6.53 10.74 13.67
N THR A 324 -5.43 10.26 14.24
CA THR A 324 -4.94 10.67 15.57
C THR A 324 -3.53 11.23 15.47
N LEU A 325 -3.29 12.40 16.06
CA LEU A 325 -1.94 12.94 16.29
C LEU A 325 -1.64 12.89 17.78
N GLN A 326 -0.47 12.39 18.17
CA GLN A 326 -0.10 12.17 19.57
C GLN A 326 1.29 12.70 19.91
N GLY A 327 1.47 13.10 21.17
CA GLY A 327 2.75 13.62 21.67
C GLY A 327 3.09 14.96 21.01
N THR A 328 4.22 15.01 20.32
CA THR A 328 4.64 16.20 19.55
C THR A 328 4.49 16.04 18.04
N ALA A 329 3.61 15.14 17.60
CA ALA A 329 3.36 14.92 16.17
C ALA A 329 2.89 16.20 15.47
N GLN A 330 3.21 16.30 14.18
CA GLN A 330 2.65 17.28 13.26
C GLN A 330 2.50 16.62 11.88
N ALA A 331 1.49 17.03 11.13
CA ALA A 331 1.35 16.69 9.73
C ALA A 331 0.58 17.81 9.03
N ASN A 332 0.71 17.87 7.71
CA ASN A 332 -0.01 18.82 6.87
C ASN A 332 -1.10 18.05 6.12
N PHE A 333 -2.37 18.32 6.43
CA PHE A 333 -3.55 17.72 5.79
C PHE A 333 -4.17 18.63 4.73
N GLY A 334 -3.53 19.75 4.39
CA GLY A 334 -3.96 20.68 3.36
C GLY A 334 -3.60 22.12 3.70
N SER A 335 -2.93 22.82 2.79
CA SER A 335 -2.38 24.16 3.00
C SER A 335 -2.12 24.85 1.67
N ASP A 336 -2.41 26.14 1.61
CA ASP A 336 -2.10 27.08 0.54
C ASP A 336 -0.96 28.04 0.92
N ILE A 337 -0.28 27.79 2.05
CA ILE A 337 0.85 28.58 2.52
C ILE A 337 2.06 28.32 1.60
N PRO A 338 2.68 29.37 1.04
CA PRO A 338 3.87 29.23 0.20
C PRO A 338 4.99 28.40 0.88
N GLY A 339 5.49 27.38 0.19
CA GLY A 339 6.52 26.46 0.69
C GLY A 339 6.00 25.36 1.63
N LYS A 340 4.70 25.36 1.96
CA LYS A 340 4.02 24.31 2.75
C LYS A 340 2.76 23.82 2.06
N GLU A 341 2.72 23.84 0.73
CA GLU A 341 1.53 23.51 -0.03
C GLU A 341 1.20 22.02 0.11
N ASN A 342 -0.10 21.76 0.30
CA ASN A 342 -0.69 20.44 0.23
C ASN A 342 -2.16 20.56 -0.23
N GLU A 343 -2.57 19.70 -1.15
CA GLU A 343 -3.90 19.78 -1.78
C GLU A 343 -5.06 19.38 -0.85
N GLY A 344 -4.78 18.76 0.29
CA GLY A 344 -5.81 18.18 1.17
C GLY A 344 -6.60 17.09 0.46
N LYS A 345 -7.91 17.28 0.24
CA LYS A 345 -8.80 16.31 -0.41
C LYS A 345 -8.90 14.96 0.30
N ASN A 346 -8.60 14.90 1.59
CA ASN A 346 -8.92 13.72 2.38
C ASN A 346 -10.43 13.64 2.57
N ILE A 347 -10.98 12.43 2.59
CA ILE A 347 -12.41 12.15 2.74
C ILE A 347 -12.60 11.27 3.97
N PHE A 348 -13.45 11.71 4.89
CA PHE A 348 -13.76 11.02 6.13
C PHE A 348 -15.22 10.59 6.18
N LYS A 349 -15.48 9.38 6.71
CA LYS A 349 -16.85 8.89 6.90
C LYS A 349 -16.94 7.86 8.02
N ASN A 350 -17.90 8.02 8.93
CA ASN A 350 -18.27 6.98 9.91
C ASN A 350 -17.09 6.39 10.70
N ASN A 351 -16.07 7.21 11.02
CA ASN A 351 -15.04 6.79 11.95
C ASN A 351 -15.58 7.03 13.35
N ILE A 352 -16.02 5.98 14.05
CA ILE A 352 -16.88 6.09 15.22
C ILE A 352 -16.19 5.49 16.45
N ASN A 353 -16.09 6.29 17.50
CA ASN A 353 -15.68 5.86 18.83
C ASN A 353 -16.76 6.26 19.85
N GLU A 354 -17.23 5.30 20.65
CA GLU A 354 -18.24 5.53 21.69
C GLU A 354 -19.49 6.28 21.19
N GLY A 355 -19.91 6.00 19.95
CA GLY A 355 -21.08 6.63 19.32
C GLY A 355 -20.85 8.03 18.75
N LYS A 356 -19.64 8.60 18.87
CA LYS A 356 -19.24 9.88 18.29
C LYS A 356 -18.37 9.69 17.05
N VAL A 357 -18.49 10.59 16.07
CA VAL A 357 -17.69 10.56 14.85
C VAL A 357 -16.41 11.38 15.04
N TYR A 358 -15.25 10.81 14.71
CA TYR A 358 -13.96 11.49 14.80
C TYR A 358 -13.23 11.41 13.45
N ALA A 359 -13.19 12.52 12.71
CA ALA A 359 -12.39 12.63 11.50
C ALA A 359 -10.92 12.90 11.81
N LEU A 360 -10.63 13.86 12.69
CA LEU A 360 -9.27 14.19 13.12
C LEU A 360 -9.24 14.53 14.61
N TYR A 361 -8.37 13.86 15.36
CA TYR A 361 -8.14 14.14 16.77
C TYR A 361 -6.71 14.67 16.95
N ASN A 362 -6.57 15.98 17.22
CA ASN A 362 -5.28 16.62 17.49
C ASN A 362 -4.96 16.55 18.99
N ASN A 363 -4.37 15.45 19.47
CA ASN A 363 -3.91 15.31 20.85
C ASN A 363 -2.50 15.89 21.05
N THR A 364 -2.22 17.04 20.46
CA THR A 364 -0.89 17.68 20.49
C THR A 364 -1.02 19.19 20.66
N PRO A 365 -0.01 19.87 21.21
CA PRO A 365 0.00 21.33 21.30
C PRO A 365 0.29 22.02 19.94
N ASN A 366 0.56 21.25 18.88
CA ASN A 366 0.96 21.80 17.59
C ASN A 366 -0.26 22.20 16.76
N ASN A 367 -0.14 23.34 16.06
CA ASN A 367 -1.13 23.75 15.07
C ASN A 367 -1.04 22.86 13.83
N ILE A 368 -2.18 22.53 13.25
CA ILE A 368 -2.33 21.62 12.11
C ILE A 368 -3.01 22.35 10.96
N GLU A 369 -2.37 22.36 9.78
CA GLU A 369 -3.01 22.81 8.55
C GLU A 369 -3.83 21.66 7.96
N ALA A 370 -5.14 21.87 7.77
CA ALA A 370 -6.09 20.84 7.35
C ALA A 370 -7.15 21.36 6.37
N LYS A 371 -6.74 22.24 5.46
CA LYS A 371 -7.61 22.83 4.44
C LYS A 371 -8.01 21.81 3.36
N PHE A 372 -9.06 22.12 2.61
CA PHE A 372 -9.51 21.43 1.40
C PHE A 372 -9.98 19.98 1.59
N ASN A 373 -10.38 19.58 2.80
CA ASN A 373 -10.82 18.22 3.14
C ASN A 373 -12.35 18.05 3.19
N CYS A 374 -12.83 16.83 2.94
CA CYS A 374 -14.20 16.39 3.22
C CYS A 374 -14.29 15.72 4.57
N TRP A 375 -14.94 16.38 5.53
CA TRP A 375 -14.99 15.95 6.92
C TRP A 375 -16.10 14.92 7.22
N ARG A 376 -17.18 14.91 6.43
CA ARG A 376 -18.23 13.88 6.42
C ARG A 376 -18.72 13.64 5.00
N GLU A 377 -18.34 12.50 4.42
CA GLU A 377 -18.68 12.15 3.05
C GLU A 377 -20.19 12.05 2.82
N GLY A 378 -20.67 12.78 1.81
CA GLY A 378 -22.08 12.84 1.45
C GLY A 378 -22.86 13.96 2.16
N GLU A 379 -22.22 14.72 3.04
CA GLU A 379 -22.82 15.87 3.71
C GLU A 379 -22.19 17.19 3.24
N LEU A 380 -22.99 18.26 3.24
CA LEU A 380 -22.47 19.60 2.99
C LEU A 380 -21.64 20.05 4.19
N SER A 381 -20.36 20.36 3.95
CA SER A 381 -19.51 20.91 4.99
C SER A 381 -19.93 22.33 5.37
N ASN A 382 -20.08 22.58 6.66
CA ASN A 382 -20.18 23.89 7.28
C ASN A 382 -19.36 23.90 8.58
N ASP A 383 -19.05 25.08 9.12
CA ASP A 383 -18.24 25.23 10.34
C ASP A 383 -18.70 24.32 11.48
N ALA A 384 -19.98 24.37 11.86
CA ALA A 384 -20.50 23.58 12.97
C ALA A 384 -20.33 22.07 12.75
N MET A 385 -20.48 21.59 11.52
CA MET A 385 -20.33 20.17 11.21
C MET A 385 -18.87 19.73 11.21
N VAL A 386 -17.96 20.59 10.75
CA VAL A 386 -16.52 20.30 10.80
C VAL A 386 -16.04 20.29 12.24
N GLU A 387 -16.44 21.28 13.05
CA GLU A 387 -16.11 21.34 14.49
C GLU A 387 -16.61 20.11 15.26
N ASP A 388 -17.77 19.56 14.90
CA ASP A 388 -18.35 18.36 15.55
C ASP A 388 -17.54 17.07 15.31
N VAL A 389 -16.63 17.03 14.33
CA VAL A 389 -15.84 15.82 13.99
C VAL A 389 -14.33 16.01 14.10
N ILE A 390 -13.88 17.19 14.49
CA ILE A 390 -12.48 17.45 14.81
C ILE A 390 -12.34 17.66 16.31
N THR A 391 -11.18 17.31 16.87
CA THR A 391 -10.82 17.66 18.25
C THR A 391 -9.56 18.49 18.23
N HIS A 392 -9.61 19.70 18.77
CA HIS A 392 -8.51 20.67 18.75
C HIS A 392 -8.61 21.69 19.90
N GLN A 393 -7.93 22.85 19.79
CA GLN A 393 -7.86 23.87 20.85
C GLN A 393 -9.23 24.30 21.44
N VAL A 394 -10.31 24.31 20.66
CA VAL A 394 -11.66 24.69 21.14
C VAL A 394 -12.18 23.69 22.18
N ASP A 395 -11.82 22.41 22.05
CA ASP A 395 -12.23 21.34 22.97
C ASP A 395 -11.34 21.28 24.21
N ASP A 396 -10.03 21.51 24.03
CA ASP A 396 -9.05 21.57 25.12
C ASP A 396 -7.96 22.60 24.79
N THR A 397 -7.80 23.58 25.68
CA THR A 397 -6.80 24.66 25.55
C THR A 397 -5.35 24.19 25.47
N ALA A 398 -5.04 22.94 25.89
CA ALA A 398 -3.72 22.34 25.76
C ALA A 398 -3.40 21.90 24.32
N TYR A 399 -4.40 21.78 23.45
CA TYR A 399 -4.24 21.38 22.07
C TYR A 399 -3.99 22.57 21.14
N GLY A 400 -3.33 22.29 20.01
CA GLY A 400 -3.12 23.27 18.95
C GLY A 400 -4.34 23.43 18.05
N VAL A 401 -4.39 24.55 17.34
CA VAL A 401 -5.47 24.89 16.41
C VAL A 401 -5.41 24.00 15.17
N VAL A 402 -6.56 23.51 14.71
CA VAL A 402 -6.72 22.88 13.40
C VAL A 402 -7.28 23.91 12.42
N ASN A 403 -6.49 24.30 11.43
CA ASN A 403 -6.86 25.25 10.38
C ASN A 403 -7.55 24.51 9.22
N PHE A 404 -8.88 24.36 9.31
CA PHE A 404 -9.65 23.52 8.38
C PHE A 404 -10.35 24.27 7.23
N LYS A 405 -10.16 25.60 7.13
CA LYS A 405 -10.82 26.43 6.10
C LYS A 405 -9.90 26.79 4.93
N PRO A 406 -10.39 26.72 3.68
CA PRO A 406 -11.73 26.23 3.30
C PRO A 406 -11.81 24.70 3.38
N TYR A 407 -13.02 24.13 3.40
CA TYR A 407 -13.25 22.68 3.37
C TYR A 407 -13.99 22.28 2.09
N ASN A 408 -13.87 21.01 1.71
CA ASN A 408 -14.45 20.44 0.50
C ASN A 408 -15.38 19.28 0.87
N CYS A 409 -16.70 19.45 0.95
CA CYS A 409 -17.63 18.30 0.86
C CYS A 409 -19.04 18.76 0.55
N GLY A 410 -19.80 17.95 -0.20
CA GLY A 410 -21.18 18.26 -0.55
C GLY A 410 -21.34 19.54 -1.37
N ALA A 411 -20.30 19.97 -2.10
CA ALA A 411 -20.43 21.07 -3.05
C ALA A 411 -21.44 20.65 -4.11
N VAL A 412 -22.68 21.13 -3.96
CA VAL A 412 -23.61 21.23 -5.07
C VAL A 412 -22.84 22.01 -6.13
N GLN A 413 -22.66 21.45 -7.32
CA GLN A 413 -22.43 22.28 -8.50
C GLN A 413 -23.72 23.08 -8.72
N ALA A 414 -23.97 24.06 -7.87
CA ALA A 414 -24.98 25.05 -8.09
C ALA A 414 -24.46 25.85 -9.28
N VAL A 415 -24.93 25.50 -10.47
CA VAL A 415 -25.00 26.48 -11.54
C VAL A 415 -25.90 27.57 -11.01
N THR A 416 -25.37 28.77 -10.80
CA THR A 416 -26.16 29.97 -10.54
C THR A 416 -27.34 29.95 -11.52
N ASP A 417 -28.58 30.00 -11.01
CA ASP A 417 -29.83 29.82 -11.75
C ASP A 417 -29.70 30.14 -13.25
N LEU A 418 -29.53 29.11 -14.06
CA LEU A 418 -29.38 29.25 -15.50
C LEU A 418 -30.76 29.64 -16.04
N GLN A 419 -30.99 30.93 -16.25
CA GLN A 419 -32.29 31.43 -16.68
C GLN A 419 -32.64 30.83 -18.04
N LYS A 420 -33.81 30.19 -18.13
CA LYS A 420 -34.33 29.61 -19.37
C LYS A 420 -34.74 30.74 -20.31
N ALA A 421 -33.85 31.11 -21.24
CA ALA A 421 -34.16 32.09 -22.29
C ALA A 421 -35.30 31.57 -23.19
N LYS A 422 -36.32 32.40 -23.43
CA LYS A 422 -37.45 32.06 -24.32
C LYS A 422 -37.02 32.20 -25.77
N LEU A 423 -36.74 31.09 -26.44
CA LEU A 423 -36.52 31.06 -27.89
C LEU A 423 -37.86 30.88 -28.60
N GLN A 424 -38.14 31.74 -29.58
CA GLN A 424 -39.28 31.56 -30.49
C GLN A 424 -38.76 31.31 -31.90
N VAL A 425 -39.23 30.22 -32.52
CA VAL A 425 -38.88 29.85 -33.89
C VAL A 425 -40.15 29.81 -34.72
N TYR A 426 -40.20 30.59 -35.81
CA TYR A 426 -41.37 30.64 -36.70
C TYR A 426 -41.00 30.99 -38.15
N PRO A 427 -41.72 30.47 -39.15
CA PRO A 427 -42.70 29.38 -39.00
C PRO A 427 -41.99 28.07 -38.57
N ASN A 428 -42.69 27.24 -37.82
CA ASN A 428 -42.22 25.90 -37.43
C ASN A 428 -43.45 24.98 -37.38
N PRO A 429 -43.66 24.08 -38.37
CA PRO A 429 -42.72 23.67 -39.41
C PRO A 429 -42.33 24.74 -40.44
N SER A 430 -41.19 24.57 -41.12
CA SER A 430 -40.69 25.48 -42.17
C SER A 430 -40.21 24.72 -43.41
N GLN A 431 -40.00 25.44 -44.52
CA GLN A 431 -39.41 24.93 -45.77
C GLN A 431 -37.89 25.14 -45.83
N GLY A 432 -37.21 25.07 -44.67
CA GLY A 432 -35.77 25.34 -44.55
C GLY A 432 -35.41 26.78 -44.19
N THR A 433 -36.33 27.74 -44.30
CA THR A 433 -36.11 29.13 -43.84
C THR A 433 -37.05 29.49 -42.70
N PHE A 434 -36.50 29.96 -41.58
CA PHE A 434 -37.26 30.38 -40.40
C PHE A 434 -36.59 31.56 -39.69
N ASN A 435 -37.35 32.25 -38.84
CA ASN A 435 -36.85 33.28 -37.95
C ASN A 435 -36.66 32.70 -36.54
N LEU A 436 -35.51 33.01 -35.93
CA LEU A 436 -35.24 32.81 -34.52
C LEU A 436 -35.29 34.17 -33.80
N LYS A 437 -36.22 34.31 -32.86
CA LYS A 437 -36.25 35.47 -31.96
C LYS A 437 -35.44 35.15 -30.70
N SER A 438 -34.36 35.91 -30.48
CA SER A 438 -33.49 35.80 -29.32
C SER A 438 -33.60 37.03 -28.42
N GLU A 439 -33.59 36.84 -27.10
CA GLU A 439 -33.66 37.93 -26.11
C GLU A 439 -32.31 38.64 -25.92
N SER A 440 -31.21 38.01 -26.37
CA SER A 440 -29.83 38.49 -26.27
C SER A 440 -28.97 37.95 -27.42
N GLU A 441 -27.80 38.53 -27.63
CA GLU A 441 -26.81 37.94 -28.55
C GLU A 441 -26.28 36.61 -28.02
N GLY A 442 -25.82 35.74 -28.92
CA GLY A 442 -25.27 34.45 -28.55
C GLY A 442 -25.00 33.56 -29.75
N ASN A 443 -24.67 32.30 -29.48
CA ASN A 443 -24.37 31.32 -30.51
C ASN A 443 -25.50 30.29 -30.62
N VAL A 444 -25.77 29.88 -31.84
CA VAL A 444 -26.71 28.80 -32.15
C VAL A 444 -26.01 27.65 -32.87
N VAL A 445 -26.40 26.44 -32.52
CA VAL A 445 -25.99 25.21 -33.18
C VAL A 445 -27.23 24.39 -33.45
N ILE A 446 -27.44 24.00 -34.71
CA ILE A 446 -28.54 23.15 -35.13
C ILE A 446 -27.96 21.78 -35.46
N THR A 447 -28.57 20.74 -34.88
CA THR A 447 -28.16 19.35 -35.04
C THR A 447 -29.31 18.51 -35.59
N ASP A 448 -28.99 17.48 -36.36
CA ASP A 448 -29.96 16.42 -36.68
C ASP A 448 -30.11 15.44 -35.49
N PHE A 449 -31.04 14.48 -35.60
CA PHE A 449 -31.31 13.53 -34.52
C PHE A 449 -30.14 12.56 -34.22
N SER A 450 -29.15 12.47 -35.12
CA SER A 450 -27.92 11.71 -34.87
C SER A 450 -26.86 12.51 -34.09
N GLY A 451 -27.16 13.77 -33.77
CA GLY A 451 -26.24 14.69 -33.09
C GLY A 451 -25.24 15.38 -34.03
N ARG A 452 -25.36 15.18 -35.35
CA ARG A 452 -24.49 15.84 -36.33
C ARG A 452 -24.93 17.30 -36.52
N THR A 453 -23.98 18.22 -36.42
CA THR A 453 -24.19 19.65 -36.67
C THR A 453 -24.50 19.89 -38.14
N VAL A 454 -25.65 20.50 -38.41
CA VAL A 454 -26.11 20.89 -39.76
C VAL A 454 -26.01 22.40 -39.99
N TYR A 455 -25.91 23.19 -38.92
CA TYR A 455 -25.69 24.63 -38.97
C TYR A 455 -25.09 25.13 -37.66
N SER A 456 -24.23 26.14 -37.74
CA SER A 456 -23.76 26.92 -36.59
C SER A 456 -23.62 28.38 -36.99
N GLY A 457 -23.87 29.29 -36.04
CA GLY A 457 -23.74 30.72 -36.27
C GLY A 457 -23.97 31.54 -35.01
N SER A 458 -23.69 32.84 -35.10
CA SER A 458 -24.02 33.80 -34.05
C SER A 458 -25.33 34.52 -34.39
N VAL A 459 -26.09 34.87 -33.36
CA VAL A 459 -27.38 35.56 -33.45
C VAL A 459 -27.35 36.81 -32.59
N ILE A 460 -28.04 37.86 -33.03
CA ILE A 460 -28.21 39.11 -32.30
C ILE A 460 -29.53 39.10 -31.52
N LYS A 461 -29.67 40.05 -30.60
CA LYS A 461 -30.97 40.32 -29.96
C LYS A 461 -32.01 40.71 -31.02
N GLY A 462 -33.20 40.11 -30.94
CA GLY A 462 -34.28 40.33 -31.92
C GLY A 462 -34.42 39.17 -32.90
N GLU A 463 -34.90 39.47 -34.11
CA GLU A 463 -35.16 38.46 -35.14
C GLU A 463 -33.92 38.14 -35.97
N ASN A 464 -33.62 36.84 -36.10
CA ASN A 464 -32.51 36.33 -36.89
C ASN A 464 -33.06 35.37 -37.94
N LYS A 465 -32.91 35.69 -39.21
CA LYS A 465 -33.34 34.83 -40.31
C LYS A 465 -32.29 33.76 -40.57
N ILE A 466 -32.67 32.49 -40.41
CA ILE A 466 -31.80 31.33 -40.65
C ILE A 466 -32.34 30.56 -41.85
N ASN A 467 -31.43 30.24 -42.78
CA ASN A 467 -31.72 29.38 -43.93
C ASN A 467 -30.91 28.09 -43.82
N LEU A 468 -31.60 27.03 -43.41
CA LEU A 468 -31.08 25.69 -43.23
C LEU A 468 -31.28 24.89 -44.52
N LYS A 469 -30.18 24.62 -45.24
CA LYS A 469 -30.17 23.72 -46.40
C LYS A 469 -30.17 22.25 -45.96
N ALA A 470 -31.25 21.81 -45.33
CA ALA A 470 -31.40 20.45 -44.82
C ALA A 470 -32.64 19.75 -45.40
N THR A 471 -32.63 18.43 -45.42
CA THR A 471 -33.75 17.60 -45.87
C THR A 471 -34.94 17.69 -44.92
N ALA A 472 -36.13 17.27 -45.37
CA ALA A 472 -37.29 17.15 -44.49
C ALA A 472 -36.97 16.27 -43.28
N GLY A 473 -37.31 16.73 -42.07
CA GLY A 473 -36.90 16.07 -40.83
C GLY A 473 -37.04 16.93 -39.57
N VAL A 474 -36.67 16.34 -38.44
CA VAL A 474 -36.66 17.00 -37.13
C VAL A 474 -35.22 17.35 -36.74
N TYR A 475 -35.03 18.59 -36.29
CA TYR A 475 -33.75 19.15 -35.89
C TYR A 475 -33.85 19.76 -34.49
N ILE A 476 -32.72 19.83 -33.80
CA ILE A 476 -32.60 20.47 -32.48
C ILE A 476 -31.73 21.71 -32.63
N LEU A 477 -32.29 22.88 -32.35
CA LEU A 477 -31.56 24.14 -32.23
C LEU A 477 -31.18 24.35 -30.77
N ASN A 478 -29.89 24.50 -30.51
CA ASN A 478 -29.32 24.85 -29.22
C ASN A 478 -28.79 26.29 -29.30
N TYR A 479 -29.26 27.16 -28.41
CA TYR A 479 -28.76 28.51 -28.21
C TYR A 479 -27.96 28.58 -26.91
N GLN A 480 -26.85 29.31 -26.92
CA GLN A 480 -26.02 29.56 -25.76
C GLN A 480 -25.46 30.98 -25.80
N ASN A 481 -25.48 31.66 -24.66
CA ASN A 481 -24.66 32.85 -24.40
C ASN A 481 -23.87 32.64 -23.08
N GLU A 482 -23.31 33.70 -22.51
CA GLU A 482 -22.52 33.65 -21.27
C GLU A 482 -23.34 33.25 -20.03
N THR A 483 -24.67 33.47 -20.04
CA THR A 483 -25.53 33.37 -18.85
C THR A 483 -26.74 32.43 -19.01
N ALA A 484 -27.03 31.97 -20.22
CA ALA A 484 -28.22 31.21 -20.58
C ALA A 484 -27.93 30.16 -21.66
N LYS A 485 -28.63 29.03 -21.55
CA LYS A 485 -28.72 27.96 -22.56
C LYS A 485 -30.18 27.61 -22.76
N SER A 486 -30.57 27.40 -24.01
CA SER A 486 -31.94 27.02 -24.35
C SER A 486 -31.95 26.17 -25.61
N SER A 487 -32.89 25.24 -25.70
CA SER A 487 -33.01 24.33 -26.84
C SER A 487 -34.45 24.27 -27.32
N THR A 488 -34.64 24.22 -28.63
CA THR A 488 -35.97 24.08 -29.24
C THR A 488 -35.94 23.17 -30.46
N LYS A 489 -37.06 22.51 -30.72
CA LYS A 489 -37.26 21.61 -31.86
C LYS A 489 -37.62 22.42 -33.09
N ILE A 490 -37.04 22.09 -34.23
CA ILE A 490 -37.38 22.64 -35.55
C ILE A 490 -37.81 21.49 -36.46
N VAL A 491 -38.89 21.70 -37.22
CA VAL A 491 -39.41 20.75 -38.22
C VAL A 491 -39.22 21.36 -39.61
N ILE A 492 -38.51 20.65 -40.47
CA ILE A 492 -38.38 20.98 -41.91
C ILE A 492 -39.29 20.04 -42.69
N GLN A 493 -40.11 20.58 -43.59
CA GLN A 493 -41.03 19.83 -44.45
C GLN A 493 -40.62 19.92 -45.91
#